data_AF-A0A538HTX6-F1
#
_entry.id   AF-A0A538HTX6-F1
#
_cell.length_a   1.000
_cell.length_b   1.000
_cell.length_c   1.000
_cell.angle_alpha   90.00
_cell.angle_beta   90.00
_cell.angle_gamma   90.00
#
_symmetry.space_group_name_H-M   'P 1'
#
loop_
_entity.id
_entity.type
_entity.pdbx_description
1 polymer ?
#
loop_
_entity_poly.entity_id
_entity_poly.type
_entity_poly.pdbx_seq_one_letter_code
_entity_poly.pdbx_strand_id
1 'polypeptide(L)'
;MELVDELDRIASLASEHGDPDDVVSAVLPTEADRGRRIYLCAFDGGDGFRSWLAVDGEGKPIASRAELRGAVSIAALCEVAAEAAGGGALDELVARLEELRSGEGPPGIDAALEAARALRGALGEPPQLASPARLDEIGEAARRLERELDPIGSSPFGAAMQSSQAAVAELQREIEAGYRVSLDK
;
A
#
# COMPACT_ATOMS: atom_id res chain seq x y z
N MET A 1 -8.90 18.07 -6.77
CA MET A 1 -9.88 17.14 -6.20
C MET A 1 -9.10 16.25 -5.27
N GLU A 2 -9.55 16.13 -4.03
CA GLU A 2 -8.87 15.31 -3.03
C GLU A 2 -8.97 13.83 -3.43
N LEU A 3 -7.99 13.03 -3.00
CA LEU A 3 -7.97 11.60 -3.32
C LEU A 3 -9.24 10.90 -2.79
N VAL A 4 -9.76 11.30 -1.64
CA VAL A 4 -11.00 10.77 -1.07
C VAL A 4 -12.19 10.96 -2.03
N ASP A 5 -12.42 12.20 -2.49
CA ASP A 5 -13.52 12.50 -3.43
C ASP A 5 -13.37 11.72 -4.74
N GLU A 6 -12.13 11.50 -5.17
CA GLU A 6 -11.83 10.69 -6.34
C GLU A 6 -12.20 9.22 -6.13
N LEU A 7 -11.86 8.63 -4.98
CA LEU A 7 -12.19 7.24 -4.67
C LEU A 7 -13.70 7.03 -4.56
N ASP A 8 -14.44 7.99 -4.00
CA ASP A 8 -15.91 7.93 -3.94
C ASP A 8 -16.55 7.96 -5.34
N ARG A 9 -16.02 8.80 -6.24
CA ARG A 9 -16.44 8.81 -7.65
C ARG A 9 -16.14 7.45 -8.30
N ILE A 10 -14.93 6.93 -8.13
CA ILE A 10 -14.52 5.67 -8.75
C ILE A 10 -15.34 4.50 -8.20
N ALA A 11 -15.63 4.46 -6.90
CA ALA A 11 -16.51 3.46 -6.31
C ALA A 11 -17.89 3.48 -6.97
N SER A 12 -18.45 4.68 -7.19
CA SER A 12 -19.73 4.86 -7.88
C SER A 12 -19.68 4.34 -9.32
N LEU A 13 -18.66 4.71 -10.10
CA LEU A 13 -18.48 4.24 -11.48
C LEU A 13 -18.25 2.73 -11.55
N ALA A 14 -17.46 2.18 -10.62
CA ALA A 14 -17.19 0.75 -10.55
C ALA A 14 -18.45 -0.06 -10.22
N SER A 15 -19.35 0.49 -9.39
CA SER A 15 -20.60 -0.18 -9.01
C SER A 15 -21.51 -0.49 -10.21
N GLU A 16 -21.38 0.24 -11.31
CA GLU A 16 -22.11 -0.02 -12.56
C GLU A 16 -21.69 -1.35 -13.23
N HIS A 17 -20.57 -1.94 -12.81
CA HIS A 17 -20.08 -3.25 -13.25
C HIS A 17 -20.37 -4.37 -12.22
N GLY A 18 -21.06 -4.02 -11.13
CA GLY A 18 -21.57 -4.94 -10.10
C GLY A 18 -22.89 -5.59 -10.50
N ASP A 19 -23.18 -6.75 -9.92
CA ASP A 19 -24.54 -7.26 -9.82
C ASP A 19 -25.34 -6.41 -8.81
N PRO A 20 -26.68 -6.42 -8.83
CA PRO A 20 -27.51 -5.54 -8.00
C PRO A 20 -27.26 -5.62 -6.48
N ASP A 21 -26.79 -6.77 -5.98
CA ASP A 21 -26.52 -7.02 -4.55
C ASP A 21 -25.04 -6.84 -4.20
N ASP A 22 -24.18 -6.51 -5.16
CA ASP A 22 -22.75 -6.31 -4.92
C ASP A 22 -22.48 -4.94 -4.29
N VAL A 23 -21.51 -4.92 -3.36
CA VAL A 23 -21.01 -3.67 -2.78
C VAL A 23 -19.54 -3.51 -3.14
N VAL A 24 -19.19 -2.35 -3.70
CA VAL A 24 -17.77 -1.95 -3.82
C VAL A 24 -17.24 -1.64 -2.43
N SER A 25 -16.52 -2.59 -1.83
CA SER A 25 -16.08 -2.52 -0.44
C SER A 25 -14.71 -1.88 -0.25
N ALA A 26 -13.92 -1.80 -1.32
CA ALA A 26 -12.63 -1.11 -1.32
C ALA A 26 -12.28 -0.60 -2.72
N VAL A 27 -11.58 0.54 -2.76
CA VAL A 27 -10.96 1.08 -3.97
C VAL A 27 -9.50 1.44 -3.65
N LEU A 28 -8.56 0.74 -4.28
CA LEU A 28 -7.13 0.99 -4.11
C LEU A 28 -6.59 1.77 -5.32
N PRO A 29 -6.18 3.05 -5.14
CA PRO A 29 -5.58 3.81 -6.22
C PRO A 29 -4.14 3.36 -6.44
N THR A 30 -3.79 3.10 -7.70
CA THR A 30 -2.45 2.67 -8.11
C THR A 30 -1.93 3.50 -9.28
N GLU A 31 -0.62 3.69 -9.31
CA GLU A 31 0.11 4.29 -10.41
C GLU A 31 1.41 3.50 -10.60
N ALA A 32 1.29 2.29 -11.16
CA ALA A 32 2.43 1.40 -11.42
C ALA A 32 3.35 1.99 -12.50
N ASP A 33 2.75 2.55 -13.55
CA ASP A 33 3.42 3.37 -14.54
C ASP A 33 3.09 4.85 -14.30
N ARG A 34 4.12 5.70 -14.29
CA ARG A 34 3.98 7.12 -13.97
C ARG A 34 2.94 7.81 -14.87
N GLY A 35 1.97 8.48 -14.23
CA GLY A 35 0.87 9.16 -14.89
C GLY A 35 -0.28 8.26 -15.37
N ARG A 36 -0.18 6.92 -15.20
CA ARG A 36 -1.23 5.97 -15.55
C ARG A 36 -1.91 5.46 -14.28
N ARG A 37 -3.01 6.13 -13.91
CA ARG A 37 -3.80 5.76 -12.73
C ARG A 37 -4.77 4.62 -13.04
N ILE A 38 -4.70 3.57 -12.22
CA ILE A 38 -5.58 2.41 -12.24
C ILE A 38 -6.12 2.22 -10.83
N TYR A 39 -7.41 1.94 -10.70
CA TYR A 39 -8.07 1.71 -9.42
C TYR A 39 -8.49 0.26 -9.32
N LEU A 40 -8.01 -0.44 -8.31
CA LEU A 40 -8.45 -1.81 -8.02
C LEU A 40 -9.68 -1.75 -7.11
N CYS A 41 -10.81 -2.18 -7.63
CA CYS A 41 -12.09 -2.19 -6.93
C CYS A 41 -12.40 -3.61 -6.47
N ALA A 42 -12.57 -3.79 -5.16
CA ALA A 42 -13.06 -5.02 -4.57
C ALA A 42 -14.58 -4.96 -4.47
N PHE A 43 -15.24 -6.03 -4.89
CA PHE A 43 -16.68 -6.20 -4.79
C PHE A 43 -16.95 -7.36 -3.83
N ASP A 44 -17.67 -7.09 -2.76
CA ASP A 44 -18.20 -8.12 -1.89
C ASP A 44 -19.62 -8.45 -2.37
N GLY A 45 -19.80 -9.66 -2.90
CA GLY A 45 -21.08 -10.10 -3.42
C GLY A 45 -22.05 -10.55 -2.34
N GLY A 46 -23.35 -10.51 -2.64
CA GLY A 46 -24.40 -10.97 -1.74
C GLY A 46 -24.32 -12.48 -1.41
N ASP A 47 -23.58 -13.24 -2.22
CA ASP A 47 -23.25 -14.66 -2.02
C ASP A 47 -22.08 -14.89 -1.04
N GLY A 48 -21.43 -13.83 -0.58
CA GLY A 48 -20.29 -13.85 0.33
C GLY A 48 -18.94 -14.05 -0.36
N PHE A 49 -18.88 -14.08 -1.69
CA PHE A 49 -17.63 -14.15 -2.44
C PHE A 49 -17.13 -12.76 -2.83
N ARG A 50 -15.80 -12.59 -2.79
CA ARG A 50 -15.14 -11.38 -3.27
C ARG A 50 -14.72 -11.54 -4.72
N SER A 51 -14.98 -10.51 -5.51
CA SER A 51 -14.52 -10.38 -6.89
C SER A 51 -13.86 -9.03 -7.11
N TRP A 52 -13.18 -8.88 -8.24
CA TRP A 52 -12.33 -7.72 -8.49
C TRP A 52 -12.55 -7.14 -9.89
N LEU A 53 -12.44 -5.83 -10.00
CA LEU A 53 -12.35 -5.12 -11.27
C LEU A 53 -11.33 -4.00 -11.13
N ALA A 54 -10.49 -3.83 -12.14
CA ALA A 54 -9.63 -2.65 -12.23
C ALA A 54 -10.24 -1.69 -13.26
N VAL A 55 -10.27 -0.41 -12.93
CA VAL A 55 -10.79 0.65 -13.82
C VAL A 55 -9.78 1.79 -13.98
N ASP A 56 -9.89 2.54 -15.07
CA ASP A 56 -9.19 3.82 -15.20
C ASP A 56 -9.96 4.99 -14.54
N GLY A 57 -9.46 6.22 -14.69
CA GLY A 57 -10.07 7.42 -14.10
C GLY A 57 -11.48 7.77 -14.59
N GLU A 58 -11.92 7.16 -15.70
CA GLU A 58 -13.27 7.32 -16.26
C GLU A 58 -14.19 6.14 -15.88
N GLY A 59 -13.71 5.18 -15.09
CA GLY A 59 -14.48 4.00 -14.70
C GLY A 59 -14.50 2.90 -15.76
N LYS A 60 -13.63 2.98 -16.77
CA LYS A 60 -13.58 1.98 -17.84
C LYS A 60 -12.78 0.74 -17.38
N PRO A 61 -13.31 -0.48 -17.56
CA PRO A 61 -12.61 -1.72 -17.24
C PRO A 61 -11.24 -1.86 -17.92
N ILE A 62 -10.25 -2.29 -17.14
CA ILE A 62 -8.93 -2.67 -17.63
C ILE A 62 -8.98 -4.15 -18.06
N ALA A 63 -8.85 -4.41 -19.36
CA ALA A 63 -8.78 -5.78 -19.89
C ALA A 63 -7.35 -6.29 -20.05
N SER A 64 -6.34 -5.43 -19.89
CA SER A 64 -4.95 -5.86 -20.02
C SER A 64 -4.47 -6.54 -18.74
N ARG A 65 -4.07 -7.80 -18.87
CA ARG A 65 -3.45 -8.59 -17.82
C ARG A 65 -2.16 -7.96 -17.33
N ALA A 66 -1.36 -7.40 -18.24
CA ALA A 66 -0.11 -6.74 -17.86
C ALA A 66 -0.37 -5.51 -16.97
N GLU A 67 -1.32 -4.65 -17.35
CA GLU A 67 -1.72 -3.48 -16.56
C GLU A 67 -2.30 -3.88 -15.20
N LEU A 68 -3.19 -4.88 -15.16
CA LEU A 68 -3.74 -5.42 -13.91
C LEU A 68 -2.64 -5.93 -12.97
N ARG A 69 -1.71 -6.74 -13.49
CA ARG A 69 -0.60 -7.28 -12.70
C ARG A 69 0.29 -6.19 -12.13
N GLY A 70 0.58 -5.16 -12.91
CA GLY A 70 1.33 -4.00 -12.46
C GLY A 70 0.63 -3.29 -11.30
N ALA A 71 -0.66 -3.00 -11.47
CA ALA A 71 -1.50 -2.36 -10.44
C ALA A 71 -1.56 -3.19 -9.15
N VAL A 72 -1.83 -4.49 -9.25
CA VAL A 72 -1.88 -5.41 -8.10
C VAL A 72 -0.53 -5.48 -7.39
N SER A 73 0.55 -5.63 -8.16
CA SER A 73 1.90 -5.74 -7.60
C SER A 73 2.26 -4.49 -6.80
N ILE A 74 2.03 -3.30 -7.35
CA ILE A 74 2.42 -2.07 -6.66
C ILE A 74 1.55 -1.80 -5.43
N ALA A 75 0.25 -2.09 -5.50
CA ALA A 75 -0.65 -2.00 -4.35
C ALA A 75 -0.18 -2.92 -3.21
N ALA A 76 0.05 -4.19 -3.51
CA ALA A 76 0.47 -5.18 -2.53
C ALA A 76 1.84 -4.88 -1.93
N LEU A 77 2.82 -4.45 -2.76
CA LEU A 77 4.14 -4.08 -2.26
C LEU A 77 4.11 -2.84 -1.36
N CYS A 78 3.31 -1.84 -1.70
CA CYS A 78 3.14 -0.65 -0.84
C CYS A 78 2.49 -1.01 0.50
N GLU A 79 1.52 -1.92 0.50
CA GLU A 79 0.88 -2.40 1.73
C GLU A 79 1.87 -3.14 2.63
N VAL A 80 2.60 -4.11 2.07
CA VAL A 80 3.65 -4.85 2.79
C VAL A 80 4.72 -3.89 3.31
N ALA A 81 5.14 -2.91 2.53
CA ALA A 81 6.13 -1.94 2.97
C ALA A 81 5.62 -1.09 4.14
N ALA A 82 4.38 -0.62 4.09
CA ALA A 82 3.79 0.15 5.18
C ALA A 82 3.66 -0.67 6.47
N GLU A 83 3.20 -1.92 6.35
CA GLU A 83 3.11 -2.86 7.47
C GLU A 83 4.49 -3.17 8.06
N ALA A 84 5.48 -3.49 7.22
CA ALA A 84 6.82 -3.83 7.66
C ALA A 84 7.58 -2.65 8.29
N ALA A 85 7.36 -1.43 7.79
CA ALA A 85 8.08 -0.26 8.27
C ALA A 85 7.47 0.34 9.55
N GLY A 86 6.15 0.28 9.70
CA GLY A 86 5.45 0.98 10.78
C GLY A 86 4.50 0.11 11.59
N GLY A 87 3.75 -0.80 10.93
CA GLY A 87 2.94 -1.87 11.54
C GLY A 87 2.09 -1.51 12.76
N GLY A 88 1.76 -0.23 12.97
CA GLY A 88 1.20 0.29 14.23
C GLY A 88 2.17 0.44 15.41
N ALA A 89 3.38 -0.13 15.35
CA ALA A 89 4.39 -0.03 16.41
C ALA A 89 5.23 1.26 16.37
N LEU A 90 5.22 1.99 15.24
CA LEU A 90 6.03 3.20 15.09
C LEU A 90 5.66 4.30 16.10
N ASP A 91 4.39 4.41 16.47
CA ASP A 91 3.93 5.42 17.41
C ASP A 91 4.44 5.15 18.83
N GLU A 92 4.40 3.88 19.23
CA GLU A 92 4.99 3.41 20.48
C GLU A 92 6.51 3.63 20.49
N LEU A 93 7.19 3.29 19.39
CA LEU A 93 8.63 3.50 19.27
C LEU A 93 9.00 4.98 19.45
N VAL A 94 8.29 5.90 18.78
CA VAL A 94 8.54 7.34 18.93
C VAL A 94 8.36 7.78 20.38
N ALA A 95 7.28 7.36 21.05
CA ALA A 95 7.04 7.69 22.45
C ALA A 95 8.18 7.19 23.36
N ARG A 96 8.63 5.95 23.16
CA ARG A 96 9.75 5.35 23.89
C ARG A 96 11.07 6.10 23.69
N LEU A 97 11.36 6.55 22.46
CA LEU A 97 12.54 7.36 22.16
C LEU A 97 12.48 8.75 22.81
N GLU A 98 11.30 9.38 22.88
CA GLU A 98 11.12 10.68 23.52
C GLU A 98 11.27 10.61 25.05
N GLU A 99 10.77 9.54 25.66
CA GLU A 99 11.01 9.24 27.08
C GLU A 99 12.50 9.07 27.36
N LEU A 100 13.20 8.28 26.54
CA LEU A 100 14.64 8.04 26.68
C LEU A 100 15.46 9.33 26.51
N ARG A 101 15.08 10.20 25.56
CA ARG A 101 15.70 11.52 25.37
C ARG A 101 15.54 12.40 26.60
N SER A 102 14.36 12.39 27.22
CA SER A 102 14.04 13.26 28.37
C SER A 102 14.73 12.80 29.66
N GLY A 103 15.02 11.50 29.78
CA GLY A 103 15.72 10.93 30.93
C GLY A 103 17.24 10.91 30.77
N GLU A 104 17.75 10.12 29.84
CA GLU A 104 19.18 9.81 29.71
C GLU A 104 19.87 10.57 28.58
N GLY A 105 19.14 10.85 27.49
CA GLY A 105 19.67 11.56 26.33
C GLY A 105 20.92 10.90 25.70
N PRO A 106 20.89 9.59 25.38
CA PRO A 106 22.07 8.92 24.85
C PRO A 106 22.49 9.51 23.49
N PRO A 107 23.79 9.42 23.12
CA PRO A 107 24.27 9.88 21.82
C PRO A 107 23.46 9.24 20.67
N GLY A 108 23.04 10.05 19.70
CA GLY A 108 22.26 9.59 18.53
C GLY A 108 20.74 9.62 18.71
N ILE A 109 20.22 9.85 19.92
CA ILE A 109 18.77 9.84 20.19
C ILE A 109 17.97 10.83 19.33
N ASP A 110 18.52 12.02 19.08
CA ASP A 110 17.85 13.04 18.27
C ASP A 110 17.79 12.62 16.80
N ALA A 111 18.83 11.97 16.27
CA ALA A 111 18.86 11.45 14.90
C ALA A 111 17.87 10.29 14.73
N ALA A 112 17.78 9.40 15.72
CA ALA A 112 16.78 8.32 15.73
C ALA A 112 15.34 8.86 15.76
N LEU A 113 15.06 9.88 16.58
CA LEU A 113 13.76 10.54 16.62
C LEU A 113 13.42 11.25 15.31
N GLU A 114 14.38 11.92 14.69
CA GLU A 114 14.21 12.54 13.38
C GLU A 114 13.87 11.49 12.31
N ALA A 115 14.62 10.38 12.27
CA ALA A 115 14.38 9.29 11.34
C ALA A 115 13.01 8.62 11.55
N ALA A 116 12.59 8.42 12.80
CA ALA A 116 11.27 7.85 13.12
C ALA A 116 10.12 8.75 12.67
N ARG A 117 10.26 10.08 12.85
CA ARG A 117 9.28 11.06 12.36
C ARG A 117 9.26 11.15 10.84
N ALA A 118 10.42 11.07 10.19
CA ALA A 118 10.50 11.01 8.73
C ALA A 118 9.76 9.77 8.18
N LEU A 119 9.95 8.61 8.81
CA LEU A 119 9.22 7.40 8.45
C LEU A 119 7.71 7.55 8.65
N ARG A 120 7.27 8.15 9.77
CA ARG A 120 5.84 8.44 10.00
C ARG A 120 5.27 9.33 8.88
N GLY A 121 6.02 10.35 8.48
CA GLY A 121 5.64 11.22 7.37
C GLY A 121 5.51 10.48 6.03
N ALA A 122 6.43 9.55 5.74
CA ALA A 122 6.39 8.73 4.52
C ALA A 122 5.19 7.75 4.50
N LEU A 123 4.85 7.17 5.65
CA LEU A 123 3.66 6.32 5.78
C LEU A 123 2.38 7.12 5.54
N GLY A 124 2.29 8.31 6.15
CA GLY A 124 1.13 9.21 6.02
C GLY A 124 -0.17 8.60 6.56
N GLU A 125 -1.28 9.31 6.35
CA GLU A 125 -2.62 8.83 6.69
C GLU A 125 -3.36 8.35 5.43
N PRO A 126 -4.18 7.28 5.50
CA PRO A 126 -4.98 6.86 4.36
C PRO A 126 -6.02 7.92 3.94
N PRO A 127 -6.44 7.95 2.66
CA PRO A 127 -6.01 7.08 1.56
C PRO A 127 -4.66 7.50 0.95
N GLN A 128 -3.95 6.54 0.35
CA GLN A 128 -2.63 6.75 -0.26
C GLN A 128 -2.56 6.13 -1.66
N LEU A 129 -1.88 6.80 -2.59
CA LEU A 129 -1.63 6.30 -3.94
C LEU A 129 -0.48 5.28 -3.91
N ALA A 130 -0.75 4.03 -4.26
CA ALA A 130 0.30 3.02 -4.41
C ALA A 130 1.11 3.30 -5.68
N SER A 131 2.40 3.57 -5.53
CA SER A 131 3.31 3.88 -6.65
C SER A 131 4.74 3.45 -6.33
N PRO A 132 5.60 3.23 -7.35
CA PRO A 132 7.01 2.92 -7.11
C PRO A 132 7.72 4.00 -6.28
N ALA A 133 7.40 5.28 -6.53
CA ALA A 133 7.97 6.39 -5.77
C ALA A 133 7.63 6.31 -4.27
N ARG A 134 6.37 5.99 -3.93
CA ARG A 134 5.96 5.77 -2.55
C ARG A 134 6.70 4.60 -1.91
N LEU A 135 6.85 3.50 -2.66
CA LEU A 135 7.58 2.33 -2.18
C LEU A 135 9.05 2.67 -1.86
N ASP A 136 9.69 3.45 -2.72
CA ASP A 136 11.06 3.96 -2.52
C ASP A 136 11.15 4.88 -1.29
N GLU A 137 10.20 5.82 -1.13
CA GLU A 137 10.13 6.74 0.00
C GLU A 137 10.01 5.99 1.35
N ILE A 138 9.12 4.99 1.43
CA ILE A 138 8.97 4.16 2.63
C ILE A 138 10.25 3.38 2.90
N GLY A 139 10.82 2.75 1.86
CA GLY A 139 12.05 1.96 1.99
C GLY A 139 13.26 2.79 2.44
N GLU A 140 13.43 3.99 1.90
CA GLU A 140 14.49 4.91 2.31
C GLU A 140 14.33 5.34 3.78
N ALA A 141 13.11 5.75 4.17
CA ALA A 141 12.84 6.20 5.53
C ALA A 141 12.99 5.07 6.55
N ALA A 142 12.51 3.86 6.23
CA ALA A 142 12.68 2.67 7.06
C ALA A 142 14.16 2.34 7.22
N ARG A 143 14.92 2.34 6.12
CA ARG A 143 16.35 2.04 6.15
C ARG A 143 17.16 3.10 6.88
N ARG A 144 16.71 4.37 6.87
CA ARG A 144 17.32 5.43 7.68
C ARG A 144 17.09 5.14 9.17
N LEU A 145 15.86 4.87 9.59
CA LEU A 145 15.54 4.58 10.99
C LEU A 145 16.31 3.36 11.51
N GLU A 146 16.33 2.27 10.76
CA GLU A 146 17.09 1.06 11.13
C GLU A 146 18.57 1.36 11.41
N ARG A 147 19.21 2.20 10.59
CA ARG A 147 20.63 2.55 10.76
C ARG A 147 20.89 3.41 11.99
N GLU A 148 19.95 4.29 12.36
CA GLU A 148 20.07 5.08 13.58
C GLU A 148 19.87 4.22 14.85
N LEU A 149 19.03 3.17 14.75
CA LEU A 149 18.78 2.25 15.87
C LEU A 149 19.86 1.18 16.01
N ASP A 150 20.32 0.60 14.90
CA ASP A 150 21.38 -0.41 14.84
C ASP A 150 22.20 -0.25 13.54
N PRO A 151 23.34 0.45 13.59
CA PRO A 151 24.17 0.70 12.41
C PRO A 151 24.78 -0.55 11.77
N ILE A 152 24.92 -1.66 12.52
CA ILE A 152 25.62 -2.88 12.09
C ILE A 152 24.60 -3.98 11.73
N GLY A 153 23.35 -3.84 12.18
CA GLY A 153 22.26 -4.77 11.91
C GLY A 153 21.91 -4.92 10.43
N SER A 154 21.46 -6.13 10.08
CA SER A 154 20.70 -6.37 8.84
C SER A 154 19.38 -5.60 8.87
N SER A 155 18.74 -5.38 7.72
CA SER A 155 17.45 -4.66 7.63
C SER A 155 16.26 -5.58 7.92
N PRO A 156 15.53 -5.44 9.05
CA PRO A 156 14.24 -6.12 9.24
C PRO A 156 13.24 -5.81 8.13
N PHE A 157 13.17 -4.56 7.68
CA PHE A 157 12.29 -4.14 6.59
C PHE A 157 12.60 -4.92 5.30
N GLY A 158 13.88 -4.97 4.91
CA GLY A 158 14.32 -5.70 3.72
C GLY A 158 14.02 -7.20 3.78
N ALA A 159 14.21 -7.81 4.96
CA ALA A 159 13.87 -9.22 5.18
C ALA A 159 12.37 -9.47 5.06
N ALA A 160 11.53 -8.59 5.61
CA ALA A 160 10.08 -8.67 5.48
C ALA A 160 9.65 -8.56 4.01
N MET A 161 10.13 -7.55 3.28
CA MET A 161 9.86 -7.36 1.84
C MET A 161 10.23 -8.60 1.00
N GLN A 162 11.37 -9.23 1.31
CA GLN A 162 11.78 -10.46 0.61
C GLN A 162 10.85 -11.64 0.92
N SER A 163 10.42 -11.78 2.18
CA SER A 163 9.55 -12.88 2.62
C SER A 163 8.14 -12.81 2.01
N SER A 164 7.66 -11.60 1.70
CA SER A 164 6.29 -11.38 1.21
C SER A 164 6.09 -11.64 -0.28
N GLN A 165 7.16 -11.89 -1.05
CA GLN A 165 7.08 -12.08 -2.51
C GLN A 165 6.11 -13.20 -2.92
N ALA A 166 6.07 -14.30 -2.16
CA ALA A 166 5.17 -15.42 -2.43
C ALA A 166 3.69 -15.05 -2.17
N ALA A 167 3.42 -14.28 -1.12
CA ALA A 167 2.07 -13.82 -0.78
C ALA A 167 1.54 -12.83 -1.82
N VAL A 168 2.36 -11.89 -2.29
CA VAL A 168 2.00 -10.97 -3.38
C VAL A 168 1.64 -11.73 -4.66
N ALA A 169 2.42 -12.76 -5.00
CA ALA A 169 2.13 -13.58 -6.17
C ALA A 169 0.85 -14.41 -6.03
N GLU A 170 0.49 -14.85 -4.81
CA GLU A 170 -0.77 -15.53 -4.54
C GLU A 170 -1.96 -14.57 -4.67
N LEU A 171 -1.88 -13.39 -4.05
CA LEU A 171 -2.92 -12.35 -4.18
C LEU A 171 -3.20 -12.03 -5.65
N GLN A 172 -2.15 -11.94 -6.47
CA GLN A 172 -2.33 -11.72 -7.91
C GLN A 172 -3.11 -12.85 -8.59
N ARG A 173 -2.85 -14.11 -8.24
CA ARG A 173 -3.61 -15.26 -8.76
C ARG A 173 -5.06 -15.23 -8.32
N GLU A 174 -5.32 -14.90 -7.06
CA GLU A 174 -6.66 -14.78 -6.50
C GLU A 174 -7.46 -13.67 -7.20
N ILE A 175 -6.85 -12.50 -7.40
CA ILE A 175 -7.47 -11.38 -8.12
C ILE A 175 -7.75 -11.76 -9.58
N GLU A 176 -6.81 -12.39 -10.28
CA GLU A 176 -7.01 -12.86 -11.67
C GLU A 176 -8.14 -13.91 -11.75
N ALA A 177 -8.26 -14.80 -10.77
CA ALA A 177 -9.30 -15.83 -10.73
C ALA A 177 -10.70 -15.25 -10.45
N GLY A 178 -10.78 -14.21 -9.61
CA GLY A 178 -12.02 -13.50 -9.29
C GLY A 178 -12.29 -12.26 -10.14
N TYR A 179 -11.61 -12.12 -11.28
CA TYR A 179 -11.70 -10.91 -12.10
C TYR A 179 -12.98 -10.87 -12.94
N ARG A 180 -13.70 -9.74 -12.92
CA ARG A 180 -15.04 -9.61 -13.51
C ARG A 180 -15.07 -9.57 -15.03
N VAL A 181 -13.98 -9.18 -15.69
CA VAL A 181 -13.91 -9.09 -17.15
C VAL A 181 -12.86 -10.04 -17.71
N SER A 182 -12.99 -10.42 -18.99
CA SER A 182 -11.98 -11.25 -19.64
C SER A 182 -10.67 -10.48 -19.82
N LEU A 183 -9.58 -11.07 -19.36
CA LEU A 183 -8.23 -10.54 -19.56
C LEU A 183 -7.65 -10.99 -20.91
N ASP A 184 -6.84 -10.13 -21.52
CA ASP A 184 -5.99 -10.52 -22.64
C ASP A 184 -4.99 -11.63 -22.25
N LYS A 185 -4.47 -12.31 -23.27
CA LYS A 185 -3.58 -13.46 -23.08
C LYS A 185 -2.18 -13.04 -22.69
#